data_AF-A0A1Y1QS86-F1
#
_entry.id   AF-A0A1Y1QS86-F1
#
_cell.length_a   1.000
_cell.length_b   1.000
_cell.length_c   1.000
_cell.angle_alpha   90.00
_cell.angle_beta   90.00
_cell.angle_gamma   90.00
#
_symmetry.space_group_name_H-M   'P 1'
#
loop_
_entity.id
_entity.type
_entity.pdbx_description
1 polymer ?
#
loop_
_entity_poly.entity_id
_entity_poly.type
_entity_poly.pdbx_seq_one_letter_code
_entity_poly.pdbx_strand_id
1 'polypeptide(L)'
;MPLVAHTALPTFERLRQEGQTILSEDYAFNQDIRELHIGFLNMMPDAALAATERQFFRLVGESNLIAQFHIHPFTLESLPRSAKAQAYLDQYYEKFADLREQGLDALIITGANPAAQHLEDEPFWEGLC
;
A
#
# COMPACT_ATOMS: atom_id res chain seq x y z
N MET A 1 -11.47 -10.90 15.02
CA MET A 1 -10.23 -11.25 15.73
C MET A 1 -10.26 -12.74 16.02
N PRO A 2 -9.25 -13.52 15.60
CA PRO A 2 -9.23 -14.96 15.88
C PRO A 2 -8.99 -15.23 17.38
N LEU A 3 -9.65 -16.26 17.91
CA LEU A 3 -9.41 -16.76 19.27
C LEU A 3 -8.21 -17.70 19.24
N VAL A 4 -7.28 -17.53 20.18
CA VAL A 4 -6.13 -18.43 20.32
C VAL A 4 -6.48 -19.54 21.29
N ALA A 5 -6.35 -20.79 20.85
CA ALA A 5 -6.61 -21.96 21.68
C ALA A 5 -5.43 -22.21 22.63
N HIS A 6 -5.34 -21.44 23.73
CA HIS A 6 -4.28 -21.57 24.74
C HIS A 6 -4.44 -22.83 25.64
N THR A 7 -5.51 -23.62 25.43
CA THR A 7 -5.81 -24.79 26.25
C THR A 7 -6.49 -25.86 25.42
N ALA A 8 -6.38 -27.13 25.80
CA ALA A 8 -7.04 -28.27 25.15
C ALA A 8 -8.56 -28.34 25.44
N LEU A 9 -9.23 -27.18 25.56
CA LEU A 9 -10.67 -27.12 25.81
C LEU A 9 -11.45 -27.63 24.60
N PRO A 10 -12.39 -28.59 24.77
CA PRO A 10 -13.24 -29.10 23.68
C PRO A 10 -14.07 -28.00 22.99
N THR A 11 -14.28 -26.88 23.66
CA THR A 11 -14.99 -25.70 23.15
C THR A 11 -14.33 -25.12 21.89
N PHE A 12 -13.00 -25.22 21.74
CA PHE A 12 -12.32 -24.73 20.54
C PHE A 12 -12.66 -25.54 19.28
N GLU A 13 -12.80 -26.86 19.41
CA GLU A 13 -13.24 -27.73 18.31
C GLU A 13 -14.71 -27.48 17.95
N ARG A 14 -15.55 -27.27 18.95
CA ARG A 14 -16.96 -26.86 18.76
C ARG A 14 -17.06 -25.54 17.99
N LEU A 15 -16.31 -24.52 18.39
CA LEU A 15 -16.30 -23.21 17.73
C LEU A 15 -15.74 -23.27 16.30
N ARG A 16 -14.73 -24.11 16.05
CA ARG A 16 -14.23 -24.38 14.68
C ARG A 16 -15.31 -24.95 13.78
N GLN A 17 -16.10 -25.90 14.28
CA GLN A 17 -17.22 -26.50 13.54
C GLN A 17 -18.35 -25.50 13.28
N GLU A 18 -18.49 -24.49 14.14
CA GLU A 18 -19.45 -23.37 13.99
C GLU A 18 -18.91 -22.25 13.08
N GLY A 19 -17.71 -22.40 12.48
CA GLY A 19 -17.13 -21.47 11.52
C GLY A 19 -16.31 -20.33 12.12
N GLN A 20 -16.03 -20.35 13.43
CA GLN A 20 -15.17 -19.36 14.09
C GLN A 20 -13.69 -19.66 13.78
N THR A 21 -12.92 -18.62 13.46
CA THR A 21 -11.48 -18.73 13.23
C THR A 21 -10.75 -18.91 14.57
N ILE A 22 -10.38 -20.16 14.89
CA ILE A 22 -9.55 -20.51 16.05
C ILE A 22 -8.12 -20.84 15.59
N LEU A 23 -7.14 -20.08 16.06
CA LEU A 23 -5.71 -20.30 15.81
C LEU A 23 -5.12 -21.21 16.90
N SER A 24 -4.20 -22.10 16.53
CA SER A 24 -3.38 -22.86 17.48
C SER A 24 -2.31 -21.96 18.12
N GLU A 25 -1.86 -22.28 19.34
CA GLU A 25 -0.79 -21.55 20.04
C GLU A 25 0.47 -21.38 19.17
N ASP A 26 0.88 -22.42 18.45
CA ASP A 26 2.04 -22.37 17.56
C ASP A 26 1.86 -21.36 16.42
N TYR A 27 0.64 -21.18 15.91
CA TYR A 27 0.33 -20.24 14.82
C TYR A 27 0.21 -18.79 15.33
N ALA A 28 -0.14 -18.61 16.61
CA ALA A 28 -0.20 -17.32 17.27
C ALA A 28 1.20 -16.83 17.69
N PHE A 29 2.08 -17.74 18.14
CA PHE A 29 3.46 -17.42 18.49
C PHE A 29 4.34 -17.15 17.26
N ASN A 30 4.09 -17.81 16.13
CA ASN A 30 4.74 -17.55 14.85
C ASN A 30 4.00 -16.50 14.00
N GLN A 31 3.19 -15.61 14.59
CA GLN A 31 2.89 -14.35 13.92
C GLN A 31 4.16 -13.49 13.90
N ASP A 32 5.13 -13.90 13.08
CA ASP A 32 6.13 -13.00 12.51
C ASP A 32 5.31 -11.96 11.76
N ILE A 33 5.09 -10.82 12.40
CA ILE A 33 4.42 -9.68 11.79
C ILE A 33 5.38 -9.20 10.71
N ARG A 34 5.23 -9.75 9.52
CA ARG A 34 6.02 -9.39 8.36
C ARG A 34 5.71 -7.93 8.01
N GLU A 35 6.76 -7.13 7.89
CA GLU A 35 6.71 -5.80 7.31
C GLU A 35 6.31 -5.94 5.82
N LEU A 36 5.27 -5.22 5.42
CA LEU A 36 4.79 -5.18 4.04
C LEU A 36 5.22 -3.86 3.41
N HIS A 37 6.05 -3.94 2.37
CA HIS A 37 6.50 -2.79 1.60
C HIS A 37 5.54 -2.52 0.44
N ILE A 38 4.81 -1.41 0.52
CA ILE A 38 3.81 -1.02 -0.46
C ILE A 38 4.31 0.21 -1.22
N GLY A 39 4.53 0.06 -2.52
CA GLY A 39 4.75 1.19 -3.41
C GLY A 39 3.47 1.96 -3.64
N PHE A 40 3.54 3.28 -3.60
CA PHE A 40 2.41 4.17 -3.87
C PHE A 40 2.76 5.12 -5.01
N LEU A 41 2.37 4.74 -6.23
CA LEU A 41 2.56 5.54 -7.43
C LEU A 41 1.43 6.58 -7.55
N ASN A 42 1.75 7.82 -7.19
CA ASN A 42 0.81 8.94 -7.27
C ASN A 42 0.97 9.71 -8.58
N MET A 43 -0.03 9.57 -9.46
CA MET A 43 -0.13 10.28 -10.75
C MET A 43 -1.12 11.45 -10.72
N MET A 44 -1.71 11.73 -9.56
CA MET A 44 -2.70 12.82 -9.44
C MET A 44 -2.05 14.19 -9.66
N PRO A 45 -2.78 15.17 -10.20
CA PRO A 45 -2.27 16.53 -10.43
C PRO A 45 -1.97 17.24 -9.10
N ASP A 46 -1.16 18.30 -9.17
CA ASP A 46 -0.64 19.04 -8.00
C ASP A 46 -1.74 19.47 -7.00
N ALA A 47 -2.91 19.85 -7.50
CA ALA A 47 -4.05 20.25 -6.68
C ALA A 47 -4.63 19.11 -5.83
N ALA A 48 -4.46 17.87 -6.27
CA ALA A 48 -5.02 16.67 -5.65
C ALA A 48 -3.95 15.79 -4.95
N LEU A 49 -2.65 16.02 -5.20
CA LEU A 49 -1.55 15.20 -4.69
C LEU A 49 -1.68 14.88 -3.19
N ALA A 50 -1.69 15.92 -2.35
CA ALA A 50 -1.76 15.77 -0.89
C ALA A 50 -3.14 15.27 -0.40
N ALA A 51 -4.21 15.51 -1.17
CA ALA A 51 -5.54 15.01 -0.82
C ALA A 51 -5.60 13.49 -1.01
N THR A 52 -5.03 12.99 -2.11
CA THR A 52 -4.97 11.57 -2.42
C THR A 52 -4.09 10.81 -1.43
N GLU A 53 -2.94 11.36 -1.03
CA GLU A 53 -2.10 10.79 0.04
C GLU A 53 -2.89 10.60 1.33
N ARG A 54 -3.57 11.65 1.81
CA ARG A 54 -4.37 11.58 3.04
C ARG A 54 -5.50 10.56 2.94
N GLN A 55 -6.14 10.44 1.79
CA GLN A 55 -7.21 9.47 1.56
C GLN A 55 -6.67 8.04 1.67
N PHE A 56 -5.55 7.74 1.00
CA PHE A 56 -4.95 6.42 1.02
C PHE A 56 -4.36 6.07 2.39
N PHE A 57 -3.63 6.99 3.01
CA PHE A 57 -2.99 6.71 4.30
C PHE A 57 -4.03 6.49 5.40
N ARG A 58 -5.19 7.16 5.32
CA ARG A 58 -6.31 6.88 6.22
C ARG A 58 -6.86 5.47 6.05
N LEU A 59 -7.05 5.01 4.81
CA LEU A 59 -7.53 3.66 4.53
C LEU A 59 -6.54 2.59 4.99
N VAL A 60 -5.25 2.79 4.75
CA VAL A 60 -4.20 1.86 5.21
C VAL A 60 -4.12 1.87 6.75
N GLY A 61 -4.23 3.04 7.38
CA GLY A 61 -4.24 3.17 8.84
C GLY A 61 -5.47 2.57 9.52
N GLU A 62 -6.58 2.41 8.80
CA GLU A 62 -7.78 1.70 9.27
C GLU A 62 -7.70 0.18 9.04
N SER A 63 -6.66 -0.31 8.34
CA SER A 63 -6.40 -1.73 8.15
C SER A 63 -5.88 -2.38 9.44
N ASN A 64 -6.12 -3.68 9.57
CA ASN A 64 -5.88 -4.47 10.79
C ASN A 64 -4.45 -4.25 11.37
N LEU A 65 -4.36 -3.84 12.64
CA LEU A 65 -3.14 -3.43 13.37
C LEU A 65 -2.05 -4.50 13.49
N ILE A 66 -2.30 -5.70 12.98
CA ILE A 66 -1.40 -6.85 13.09
C ILE A 66 -0.31 -6.81 12.01
N ALA A 67 -0.46 -6.08 10.90
CA ALA A 67 0.57 -5.94 9.87
C ALA A 67 1.24 -4.56 9.93
N GLN A 68 2.59 -4.54 9.88
CA GLN A 68 3.36 -3.30 9.75
C GLN A 68 3.44 -2.93 8.27
N PHE A 69 2.84 -1.80 7.89
CA PHE A 69 2.83 -1.32 6.51
C PHE A 69 3.85 -0.21 6.31
N HIS A 70 4.80 -0.41 5.40
CA HIS A 70 5.74 0.60 4.93
C HIS A 70 5.24 1.14 3.60
N ILE A 71 4.88 2.42 3.55
CA ILE A 71 4.41 3.05 2.31
C ILE A 71 5.54 3.85 1.69
N HIS A 72 5.84 3.54 0.44
CA HIS A 72 6.88 4.17 -0.36
C HIS A 72 6.23 5.03 -1.45
N PRO A 73 5.98 6.33 -1.21
CA PRO A 73 5.39 7.21 -2.21
C PRO A 73 6.41 7.53 -3.32
N PHE A 74 6.01 7.36 -4.57
CA PHE A 74 6.81 7.74 -5.73
C PHE A 74 5.93 8.26 -6.86
N THR A 75 6.54 8.93 -7.84
CA THR A 75 5.86 9.49 -9.02
C THR A 75 6.71 9.28 -10.27
N LEU A 76 6.14 9.55 -11.44
CA LEU A 76 6.87 9.48 -12.72
C LEU A 76 7.53 10.83 -13.01
N GLU A 77 8.80 10.80 -13.41
CA GLU A 77 9.56 12.00 -13.79
C GLU A 77 9.00 12.68 -15.05
N SER A 78 8.29 11.93 -15.89
CA SER A 78 7.66 12.42 -17.12
C SER A 78 6.40 13.26 -16.89
N LEU A 79 5.83 13.24 -15.66
CA LEU A 79 4.62 14.00 -15.36
C LEU A 79 4.95 15.49 -15.17
N PRO A 80 4.23 16.41 -15.84
CA PRO A 80 4.46 17.84 -15.67
C PRO A 80 4.02 18.30 -14.27
N ARG A 81 4.96 18.89 -13.52
CA ARG A 81 4.75 19.41 -12.15
C ARG A 81 5.09 20.89 -12.05
N SER A 82 4.37 21.62 -11.19
CA SER A 82 4.76 22.97 -10.81
C SER A 82 6.02 22.95 -9.94
N ALA A 83 6.80 24.05 -9.92
CA ALA A 83 8.01 24.13 -9.10
C ALA A 83 7.76 23.84 -7.60
N LYS A 84 6.58 24.22 -7.09
CA LYS A 84 6.18 23.93 -5.71
C LYS A 84 5.92 22.45 -5.49
N ALA A 85 5.26 21.79 -6.43
CA ALA A 85 5.01 20.36 -6.36
C ALA A 85 6.33 19.58 -6.51
N GLN A 86 7.21 19.99 -7.43
CA GLN A 86 8.52 19.36 -7.58
C GLN A 86 9.33 19.42 -6.29
N ALA A 87 9.41 20.58 -5.64
CA ALA A 87 10.10 20.72 -4.35
C ALA A 87 9.50 19.85 -3.24
N TYR A 88 8.19 19.62 -3.27
CA TYR A 88 7.51 18.71 -2.35
C TYR A 88 7.87 17.25 -2.64
N LEU A 89 7.85 16.84 -3.91
CA LEU A 89 8.23 15.49 -4.33
C LEU A 89 9.69 15.22 -3.99
N ASP A 90 10.62 16.13 -4.28
CA ASP A 90 12.04 15.98 -3.98
C ASP A 90 12.31 15.81 -2.47
N GLN A 91 11.43 16.34 -1.62
CA GLN A 91 11.56 16.26 -0.17
C GLN A 91 10.96 14.98 0.42
N TYR A 92 9.84 14.47 -0.13
CA TYR A 92 9.03 13.44 0.51
C TYR A 92 8.84 12.16 -0.32
N TYR A 93 9.17 12.16 -1.61
CA TYR A 93 8.98 11.03 -2.50
C TYR A 93 10.30 10.32 -2.78
N GLU A 94 10.20 9.01 -2.96
CA GLU A 94 11.32 8.14 -3.32
C GLU A 94 11.42 7.97 -4.84
N LYS A 95 12.61 7.60 -5.32
CA LYS A 95 12.82 7.30 -6.73
C LYS A 95 12.43 5.86 -7.03
N PHE A 96 11.74 5.67 -8.15
CA PHE A 96 11.34 4.34 -8.59
C PHE A 96 12.52 3.37 -8.76
N ALA A 97 13.68 3.86 -9.22
CA ALA A 97 14.88 3.05 -9.38
C ALA A 97 15.32 2.40 -8.06
N ASP A 98 15.29 3.15 -6.96
CA ASP A 98 15.69 2.68 -5.63
C ASP A 98 14.67 1.65 -5.09
N LEU A 99 13.38 1.90 -5.30
CA LEU A 99 12.30 0.98 -4.89
C LEU A 99 12.32 -0.34 -5.67
N ARG A 100 12.69 -0.29 -6.95
CA ARG A 100 12.80 -1.48 -7.80
C ARG A 100 13.91 -2.42 -7.30
N GLU A 101 14.99 -1.88 -6.75
CA GLU A 101 16.08 -2.67 -6.17
C GLU A 101 15.72 -3.27 -4.80
N GLN A 102 14.98 -2.53 -3.98
CA GLN A 102 14.54 -2.99 -2.65
C GLN A 102 13.48 -4.09 -2.72
N GLY A 103 12.66 -4.06 -3.78
CA GLY A 103 11.53 -4.96 -3.95
C GLY A 103 10.32 -4.50 -3.14
N LEU A 104 9.12 -4.70 -3.72
CA LEU A 104 7.85 -4.30 -3.14
C LEU A 104 6.93 -5.51 -3.05
N ASP A 105 6.19 -5.63 -1.95
CA ASP A 105 5.16 -6.66 -1.77
C ASP A 105 3.88 -6.32 -2.52
N ALA A 106 3.57 -5.02 -2.64
CA ALA A 106 2.42 -4.53 -3.36
C ALA A 106 2.71 -3.18 -4.03
N LEU A 107 1.96 -2.87 -5.07
CA LEU A 107 2.00 -1.59 -5.75
C LEU A 107 0.58 -1.05 -5.90
N ILE A 108 0.37 0.17 -5.42
CA ILE A 108 -0.86 0.94 -5.60
C ILE A 108 -0.58 2.02 -6.63
N ILE A 109 -1.33 2.01 -7.71
CA ILE A 109 -1.27 3.04 -8.76
C ILE A 109 -2.55 3.87 -8.66
N THR A 110 -2.42 5.18 -8.45
CA THR A 110 -3.59 6.06 -8.40
C THR A 110 -4.24 6.17 -9.77
N GLY A 111 -5.47 6.67 -9.81
CA GLY A 111 -6.02 7.20 -11.05
C GLY A 111 -5.16 8.34 -11.60
N ALA A 112 -5.29 8.57 -12.90
CA ALA A 112 -4.84 9.77 -13.58
C ALA A 112 -6.05 10.38 -14.31
N ASN A 113 -5.96 11.66 -14.67
CA ASN A 113 -6.96 12.30 -15.52
C ASN A 113 -6.38 12.39 -16.93
N PRO A 114 -6.58 11.38 -17.80
CA PRO A 114 -6.08 11.43 -19.16
C PRO A 114 -6.75 12.58 -19.91
N ALA A 115 -5.94 13.32 -20.64
CA ALA A 115 -6.36 14.49 -21.42
C ALA A 115 -6.05 14.33 -22.92
N ALA A 116 -5.18 13.39 -23.28
CA ALA A 116 -4.84 13.09 -24.65
C ALA A 116 -5.92 12.24 -25.32
N GLN A 117 -5.94 12.29 -26.66
CA GLN A 117 -6.91 11.53 -27.45
C GLN A 117 -6.61 10.02 -27.42
N HIS A 118 -5.33 9.65 -27.34
CA HIS A 118 -4.87 8.27 -27.22
C HIS A 118 -4.03 8.11 -25.95
N LEU A 119 -4.01 6.90 -25.40
CA LEU A 119 -3.28 6.60 -24.17
C LEU A 119 -1.76 6.69 -24.38
N GLU A 120 -1.28 6.34 -25.57
CA GLU A 120 0.14 6.44 -25.93
C GLU A 120 0.68 7.88 -25.97
N ASP A 121 -0.21 8.85 -26.10
CA ASP A 121 0.14 10.28 -26.11
C ASP A 121 0.20 10.87 -24.69
N GLU A 122 -0.14 10.08 -23.66
CA GLU A 122 -0.11 10.54 -22.27
C GLU A 122 1.31 10.59 -21.71
N PRO A 123 1.67 11.62 -20.91
CA PRO A 123 3.01 11.76 -20.35
C PRO A 123 3.39 10.61 -19.41
N PHE A 124 2.42 9.89 -18.85
CA PHE A 124 2.68 8.72 -17.99
C PHE A 124 2.87 7.42 -18.77
N TRP A 125 2.61 7.38 -20.09
CA TRP A 125 2.59 6.14 -20.86
C TRP A 125 3.95 5.42 -20.90
N GLU A 126 5.02 6.14 -21.22
CA GLU A 126 6.38 5.58 -21.26
C GLU A 126 6.86 5.10 -19.88
N GLY A 127 6.37 5.70 -18.80
CA GLY A 127 6.75 5.32 -17.44
C GLY A 127 6.01 4.09 -16.89
N LEU A 128 4.94 3.65 -17.57
CA LEU A 128 4.13 2.49 -17.18
C LEU A 128 4.38 1.24 -18.04
N CYS A 129 4.96 1.40 -19.23
CA CYS A 129 5.24 0.31 -20.18
C CYS A 129 6.67 -0.24 -20.04
#